data_AF-A0A100WAZ7-F1
#
_entry.id   AF-A0A100WAZ7-F1
#
_cell.length_a   1.000
_cell.length_b   1.000
_cell.length_c   1.000
_cell.angle_alpha   90.00
_cell.angle_beta   90.00
_cell.angle_gamma   90.00
#
_symmetry.space_group_name_H-M   'P 1'
#
loop_
_entity.id
_entity.type
_entity.pdbx_description
1 polymer ?
#
loop_
_entity_poly.entity_id
_entity_poly.type
_entity_poly.pdbx_seq_one_letter_code
_entity_poly.pdbx_strand_id
1 'polypeptide(L)'
;MGFWESVDAALVGARRSKTADELIAALNEQHPPSSGAAFFAGSGGDHQLIGALDRTYWKVHSVEADYHWQAVSKVDGSHIEYVEGDVYRREGS
;
A
#
# COMPACT_ATOMS: atom_id res chain seq x y z
N MET A 1 -15.07 -14.12 -5.06
CA MET A 1 -13.63 -13.92 -5.28
C MET A 1 -12.90 -14.72 -4.23
N GLY A 2 -11.92 -15.53 -4.60
CA GLY A 2 -11.06 -16.24 -3.65
C GLY A 2 -10.14 -15.26 -2.92
N PHE A 3 -9.62 -15.66 -1.76
CA PHE A 3 -8.71 -14.83 -0.97
C PHE A 3 -7.53 -14.31 -1.80
N TRP A 4 -6.82 -15.21 -2.49
CA TRP A 4 -5.68 -14.85 -3.31
C TRP A 4 -6.04 -14.02 -4.54
N GLU A 5 -7.25 -14.18 -5.10
CA GLU A 5 -7.73 -13.31 -6.18
C GLU A 5 -7.94 -11.86 -5.71
N SER A 6 -8.44 -11.67 -4.49
CA SER A 6 -8.57 -10.33 -3.87
C SER A 6 -7.20 -9.71 -3.56
N VAL A 7 -6.22 -10.52 -3.13
CA VAL A 7 -4.84 -10.07 -2.95
C VAL A 7 -4.22 -9.61 -4.29
N ASP A 8 -4.39 -10.39 -5.36
CA ASP A 8 -3.91 -10.01 -6.69
C ASP A 8 -4.58 -8.73 -7.20
N ALA A 9 -5.88 -8.59 -6.98
CA ALA A 9 -6.62 -7.37 -7.32
C ALA A 9 -6.10 -6.14 -6.55
N ALA A 10 -5.79 -6.29 -5.25
CA ALA A 10 -5.20 -5.24 -4.44
C ALA A 10 -3.84 -4.79 -4.99
N LEU A 11 -2.99 -5.75 -5.41
CA LEU A 11 -1.70 -5.47 -6.02
C LEU A 11 -1.84 -4.77 -7.38
N VAL A 12 -2.83 -5.14 -8.19
CA VAL A 12 -3.13 -4.45 -9.46
C VAL A 12 -3.58 -3.00 -9.20
N GLY A 13 -4.43 -2.78 -8.20
CA GLY A 13 -4.85 -1.45 -7.78
C GLY A 13 -3.66 -0.59 -7.29
N ALA A 14 -2.82 -1.16 -6.43
CA ALA A 14 -1.62 -0.50 -5.91
C ALA A 14 -0.60 -0.12 -7.00
N ARG A 15 -0.48 -0.91 -8.07
CA ARG A 15 0.36 -0.57 -9.25
C ARG A 15 -0.12 0.66 -10.00
N ARG A 16 -1.42 0.96 -9.92
CA ARG A 16 -2.06 2.07 -10.64
C ARG A 16 -2.23 3.31 -9.78
N SER A 17 -2.17 3.17 -8.45
CA SER A 17 -2.33 4.28 -7.53
C SER A 17 -1.12 5.20 -7.55
N LYS A 18 -1.40 6.50 -7.56
CA LYS A 18 -0.41 7.57 -7.64
C LYS A 18 -0.39 8.41 -6.38
N THR A 19 -1.45 8.34 -5.58
CA THR A 19 -1.62 9.08 -4.32
C THR A 19 -2.01 8.13 -3.19
N ALA A 20 -1.88 8.60 -1.95
CA ALA A 20 -2.28 7.82 -0.79
C ALA A 20 -3.79 7.51 -0.80
N ASP A 21 -4.64 8.43 -1.24
CA ASP A 21 -6.10 8.20 -1.33
C ASP A 21 -6.46 7.14 -2.36
N GLU A 22 -5.82 7.17 -3.54
CA GLU A 22 -6.02 6.14 -4.57
C GLU A 22 -5.56 4.77 -4.07
N LEU A 23 -4.43 4.70 -3.38
CA LEU A 23 -3.91 3.45 -2.82
C LEU A 23 -4.86 2.90 -1.73
N ILE A 24 -5.28 3.74 -0.79
CA ILE A 24 -6.21 3.37 0.29
C ILE A 24 -7.52 2.88 -0.29
N ALA A 25 -8.09 3.58 -1.27
CA ALA A 25 -9.32 3.16 -1.94
C ALA A 25 -9.16 1.79 -2.61
N ALA A 26 -8.08 1.60 -3.38
CA ALA A 26 -7.82 0.34 -4.07
C ALA A 26 -7.67 -0.87 -3.13
N LEU A 27 -7.06 -0.67 -1.95
CA LEU A 27 -6.93 -1.72 -0.94
C LEU A 27 -8.28 -2.01 -0.24
N ASN A 28 -9.02 -0.96 0.12
CA ASN A 28 -10.30 -1.07 0.81
C ASN A 28 -11.42 -1.68 -0.05
N GLU A 29 -11.27 -1.67 -1.38
CA GLU A 29 -12.15 -2.42 -2.28
C GLU A 29 -12.03 -3.94 -2.11
N GLN A 30 -10.87 -4.43 -1.64
CA GLN A 30 -10.56 -5.86 -1.56
C GLN A 30 -10.68 -6.41 -0.14
N HIS A 31 -10.26 -5.64 0.87
CA HIS A 31 -10.30 -6.05 2.26
C HIS A 31 -10.68 -4.87 3.16
N PRO A 32 -11.49 -5.11 4.23
CA PRO A 32 -11.74 -4.07 5.21
C PRO A 32 -10.44 -3.65 5.90
N PRO A 33 -10.31 -2.36 6.29
CA PRO A 33 -9.17 -1.90 7.08
C PRO A 33 -9.09 -2.62 8.43
N SER A 34 -7.88 -2.69 8.97
CA SER A 34 -7.61 -3.19 10.33
C SER A 34 -7.37 -1.99 11.27
N SER A 35 -6.12 -1.67 11.60
CA SER A 35 -5.75 -0.57 12.49
C SER A 35 -5.37 0.70 11.73
N GLY A 36 -5.01 0.56 10.45
CA GLY A 36 -4.71 1.66 9.53
C GLY A 36 -5.92 2.21 8.77
N ALA A 37 -5.64 3.09 7.81
CA ALA A 37 -6.62 3.59 6.85
C ALA A 37 -6.99 2.55 5.77
N ALA A 38 -6.11 1.57 5.54
CA ALA A 38 -6.35 0.39 4.71
C ALA A 38 -5.55 -0.82 5.22
N PHE A 39 -5.85 -2.00 4.67
CA PHE A 39 -5.16 -3.24 5.00
C PHE A 39 -4.81 -4.05 3.75
N PHE A 40 -3.58 -4.53 3.67
CA PHE A 40 -3.10 -5.47 2.65
C PHE A 40 -2.91 -6.86 3.26
N ALA A 41 -3.86 -7.76 3.00
CA ALA A 41 -3.88 -9.12 3.55
C ALA A 41 -2.82 -10.07 2.96
N GLY A 42 -2.13 -9.66 1.89
CA GLY A 42 -1.17 -10.50 1.17
C GLY A 42 0.26 -10.45 1.69
N SER A 43 0.52 -9.86 2.87
CA SER A 43 1.88 -9.69 3.42
C SER A 43 2.64 -11.01 3.61
N GLY A 44 1.94 -12.13 3.76
CA GLY A 44 2.52 -13.48 3.84
C GLY A 44 2.72 -14.21 2.50
N GLY A 45 2.40 -13.58 1.36
CA GLY A 45 2.52 -14.18 0.03
C GLY A 45 3.83 -13.81 -0.70
N ASP A 46 3.99 -14.32 -1.92
CA ASP A 46 5.20 -14.08 -2.74
C ASP A 46 5.30 -12.62 -3.24
N HIS A 47 4.16 -11.95 -3.41
CA HIS A 47 4.10 -10.58 -3.92
C HIS A 47 3.77 -9.58 -2.81
N GLN A 48 4.74 -8.71 -2.53
CA GLN A 48 4.65 -7.71 -1.47
C GLN A 48 4.14 -6.36 -1.98
N LEU A 49 3.42 -5.63 -1.13
CA LEU A 49 2.87 -4.30 -1.46
C LEU A 49 3.97 -3.31 -1.86
N ILE A 50 5.13 -3.36 -1.18
CA ILE A 50 6.30 -2.53 -1.50
C ILE A 50 6.76 -2.70 -2.95
N GLY A 51 6.64 -3.91 -3.50
CA GLY A 51 7.02 -4.23 -4.89
C GLY A 51 5.95 -3.85 -5.91
N ALA A 52 4.70 -3.67 -5.48
CA ALA A 52 3.61 -3.24 -6.35
C ALA A 52 3.60 -1.73 -6.62
N LEU A 53 4.12 -0.91 -5.71
CA LEU A 53 4.16 0.55 -5.90
C LEU A 53 5.08 0.94 -7.06
N ASP A 54 4.50 1.57 -8.08
CA ASP A 54 5.26 2.11 -9.20
C ASP A 54 6.22 3.22 -8.75
N ARG A 55 7.52 3.00 -8.96
CA ARG A 55 8.60 3.91 -8.53
C ARG A 55 8.63 5.23 -9.31
N THR A 56 7.90 5.35 -10.41
CA THR A 56 7.71 6.63 -11.11
C THR A 56 6.82 7.58 -10.31
N TYR A 57 5.82 7.05 -9.60
CA TYR A 57 4.90 7.84 -8.76
C TYR A 57 5.29 7.83 -7.29
N TRP A 58 5.94 6.78 -6.81
CA TRP A 58 6.25 6.63 -5.40
C TRP A 58 7.75 6.70 -5.11
N LYS A 59 8.10 7.40 -4.04
CA LYS A 59 9.42 7.33 -3.41
C LYS A 59 9.29 6.55 -2.09
N VAL A 60 9.67 5.28 -2.12
CA VAL A 60 9.79 4.46 -0.90
C VAL A 60 11.05 4.87 -0.13
N HIS A 61 10.95 4.99 1.18
CA HIS A 61 12.00 5.38 2.11
C HIS A 61 11.76 4.75 3.49
N SER A 62 12.68 4.95 4.43
CA SER A 62 12.60 4.40 5.81
C SER A 62 12.26 2.91 5.83
N VAL A 63 12.96 2.11 5.02
CA VAL A 63 12.71 0.67 4.91
C VAL A 63 13.46 -0.04 6.03
N GLU A 64 12.74 -0.50 7.05
CA GLU A 64 13.29 -1.39 8.07
C GLU A 64 13.26 -2.84 7.58
N ALA A 65 12.14 -3.23 6.93
CA ALA A 65 11.92 -4.53 6.31
C ALA A 65 10.74 -4.49 5.31
N ASP A 66 10.46 -5.59 4.61
CA ASP A 66 9.29 -5.67 3.72
C ASP A 66 7.95 -5.49 4.47
N TYR A 67 7.94 -5.78 5.77
CA TYR A 67 6.78 -5.56 6.66
C TYR A 67 6.72 -4.16 7.27
N HIS A 68 7.74 -3.30 7.11
CA HIS A 68 7.73 -1.93 7.66
C HIS A 68 8.52 -0.94 6.82
N TRP A 69 7.80 -0.02 6.17
CA TRP A 69 8.39 1.01 5.30
C TRP A 69 7.46 2.21 5.11
N GLN A 70 8.01 3.31 4.59
CA GLN A 70 7.27 4.53 4.28
C GLN A 70 7.36 4.86 2.80
N ALA A 71 6.37 5.57 2.26
CA ALA A 71 6.43 6.07 0.89
C ALA A 71 5.78 7.45 0.76
N VAL A 72 6.35 8.27 -0.13
CA VAL A 72 5.82 9.57 -0.53
C VAL A 72 5.38 9.51 -1.98
N SER A 73 4.17 9.97 -2.26
CA SER A 73 3.74 10.24 -3.63
C SER A 73 4.49 11.44 -4.20
N LYS A 74 5.06 11.26 -5.38
CA LYS A 74 5.69 12.32 -6.19
C LYS A 74 4.65 13.15 -6.95
N VAL A 75 3.38 12.76 -6.93
CA VAL A 75 2.29 13.46 -7.65
C VAL A 75 1.70 14.56 -6.79
N ASP A 76 1.37 14.26 -5.53
CA ASP A 76 0.71 15.21 -4.63
C ASP A 76 1.43 15.40 -3.29
N GLY A 77 2.55 14.69 -3.06
CA GLY A 77 3.28 14.77 -1.80
C GLY A 77 2.61 14.03 -0.65
N SER A 78 1.58 13.19 -0.88
CA SER A 78 0.93 12.41 0.18
C SER A 78 1.84 11.31 0.71
N HIS A 79 1.83 11.10 2.03
CA HIS A 79 2.69 10.12 2.71
C HIS A 79 1.88 8.92 3.22
N ILE A 80 2.46 7.74 3.10
CA ILE A 80 1.99 6.52 3.75
C ILE A 80 3.08 5.85 4.58
N GLU A 81 2.64 5.12 5.59
CA GLU A 81 3.46 4.13 6.30
C GLU A 81 2.77 2.78 6.26
N TYR A 82 3.53 1.75 5.94
CA TYR A 82 3.09 0.37 5.95
C TYR A 82 3.70 -0.35 7.15
N VAL A 83 2.87 -1.04 7.94
CA VAL A 83 3.28 -1.84 9.10
C VAL A 83 2.48 -3.13 9.13
N GLU A 84 3.12 -4.27 8.90
CA GLU A 84 2.55 -5.62 9.07
C GLU A 84 1.19 -5.84 8.37
N GLY A 85 0.97 -5.20 7.22
CA GLY A 85 -0.29 -5.27 6.47
C GLY A 85 -1.13 -4.01 6.59
N ASP A 86 -1.03 -3.27 7.68
CA ASP A 86 -1.74 -2.00 7.87
C ASP A 86 -1.08 -0.86 7.07
N VAL A 87 -1.90 -0.04 6.44
CA VAL A 87 -1.48 1.18 5.72
C VAL A 87 -2.04 2.40 6.44
N TYR A 88 -1.16 3.26 6.92
CA TYR A 88 -1.47 4.51 7.59
C TYR A 88 -1.24 5.68 6.65
N ARG A 89 -2.18 6.64 6.61
CA ARG A 89 -1.89 7.96 6.05
C ARG A 89 -1.05 8.73 7.06
N ARG A 90 0.02 9.38 6.60
CA ARG A 90 0.85 10.27 7.41
C ARG A 90 0.75 11.69 6.86
N GLU A 91 0.84 12.67 7.75
CA GLU A 91 1.02 14.06 7.34
C GLU A 91 2.48 14.26 6.94
N GLY A 92 2.71 14.88 5.78
CA GLY A 92 4.07 15.20 5.32
C GLY A 92 4.72 16.20 6.27
N SER A 93 5.84 15.80 6.87
CA SER A 93 6.70 16.67 7.69
C SER A 93 7.48 17.68 6.85
#